data_AF-A0A5M3Z292-F1
#
_entry.id   AF-A0A5M3Z292-F1
#
_cell.length_a   1.000
_cell.length_b   1.000
_cell.length_c   1.000
_cell.angle_alpha   90.00
_cell.angle_beta   90.00
_cell.angle_gamma   90.00
#
_symmetry.space_group_name_H-M   'P 1'
#
loop_
_entity.id
_entity.type
_entity.pdbx_description
1 polymer ?
#
loop_
_entity_poly.entity_id
_entity_poly.type
_entity_poly.pdbx_seq_one_letter_code
_entity_poly.pdbx_strand_id
1 'polypeptide(L)'
;MDANMNKILKWSIQNSTNVSSDQNAAAADATSRGLTPEMMATLFGGPSDADLMKASMEALRSDEVDLENKLVAFDNFEQLIESIDNANNLEPLGLWTPLVELLRHEEADMRRMAAWCVGTAVQNNEKAQDKLVVLNALPTLVAMSTSDPNPAARKKAVYALSSAVRNYQPAMDEVTKHLPEGYPRGEKIDAADMDAVDGIMDKLRAHPVESSA
;
A
#
# COMPACT_ATOMS: atom_id res chain seq x y z
N MET A 1 -29.83 5.19 23.60
CA MET A 1 -30.11 3.90 22.96
C MET A 1 -30.15 4.13 21.47
N ASP A 2 -29.26 3.49 20.71
CA ASP A 2 -29.14 3.72 19.26
C ASP A 2 -30.41 3.31 18.52
N ALA A 3 -30.99 4.26 17.76
CA ALA A 3 -32.19 4.03 16.96
C ALA A 3 -32.00 2.90 15.94
N ASN A 4 -30.77 2.67 15.48
CA ASN A 4 -30.41 1.60 14.56
C ASN A 4 -30.44 0.22 15.23
N MET A 5 -29.92 0.12 16.46
CA MET A 5 -29.95 -1.13 17.24
C MET A 5 -31.39 -1.60 17.49
N ASN A 6 -32.30 -0.67 17.77
CA ASN A 6 -33.72 -0.97 17.93
C ASN A 6 -34.39 -1.46 16.64
N LYS A 7 -33.94 -1.01 15.47
CA LYS A 7 -34.45 -1.51 14.18
C LYS A 7 -33.91 -2.91 13.89
N ILE A 8 -32.64 -3.19 14.20
CA ILE A 8 -32.02 -4.51 14.06
C ILE A 8 -32.70 -5.53 14.97
N LEU A 9 -32.97 -5.16 16.22
CA LEU A 9 -33.69 -6.02 17.17
C LEU A 9 -35.12 -6.31 16.69
N LYS A 10 -35.85 -5.31 16.19
CA LYS A 10 -37.20 -5.54 15.63
C LYS A 10 -37.16 -6.47 14.42
N TRP A 11 -36.19 -6.27 13.53
CA TRP A 11 -35.98 -7.11 12.36
C TRP A 11 -35.62 -8.56 12.75
N SER A 12 -34.69 -8.76 13.70
CA SER A 12 -34.28 -10.10 14.15
C SER A 12 -35.40 -10.86 14.86
N ILE A 13 -36.24 -10.16 15.62
CA ILE A 13 -37.43 -10.75 16.25
C ILE A 13 -38.46 -11.16 15.18
N GLN A 14 -38.64 -10.34 14.13
CA GLN A 14 -39.57 -10.65 13.03
C GLN A 14 -39.12 -11.83 12.17
N ASN A 15 -37.81 -12.02 12.00
CA ASN A 15 -37.26 -13.10 11.16
C ASN A 15 -36.86 -14.37 11.94
N SER A 16 -36.75 -14.31 13.28
CA SER A 16 -36.40 -15.50 14.10
C SER A 16 -37.55 -16.50 14.27
N THR A 17 -38.80 -16.13 13.98
CA THR A 17 -40.00 -16.97 14.15
C THR A 17 -40.49 -17.65 12.87
N ASN A 18 -39.88 -17.39 11.72
CA ASN A 18 -40.29 -17.95 10.42
C ASN A 18 -39.55 -19.23 9.98
N VAL A 19 -38.76 -19.86 10.84
CA VAL A 19 -38.14 -21.16 10.54
C VAL A 19 -39.13 -22.29 10.87
N SER A 20 -40.26 -22.32 10.17
CA SER A 20 -41.05 -23.54 10.02
C SER A 20 -40.49 -24.33 8.85
N SER A 21 -40.17 -25.58 9.12
CA SER A 21 -39.63 -26.59 8.20
C SER A 21 -40.48 -26.74 6.94
N ASP A 22 -40.10 -26.06 5.86
CA ASP A 22 -40.15 -26.51 4.46
C ASP A 22 -39.93 -25.30 3.53
N GLN A 23 -38.77 -25.27 2.85
CA GLN A 23 -38.46 -24.62 1.55
C GLN A 23 -37.02 -24.09 1.51
N ASN A 24 -36.11 -24.97 1.11
CA ASN A 24 -34.66 -24.77 1.16
C ASN A 24 -34.06 -24.12 -0.11
N ALA A 25 -34.83 -23.30 -0.85
CA ALA A 25 -34.32 -22.68 -2.09
C ALA A 25 -34.79 -21.24 -2.38
N ALA A 26 -35.82 -20.73 -1.69
CA ALA A 26 -36.32 -19.35 -1.84
C ALA A 26 -35.94 -18.42 -0.67
N ALA A 27 -35.31 -18.96 0.37
CA ALA A 27 -35.08 -18.26 1.64
C ALA A 27 -33.91 -17.25 1.60
N ALA A 28 -32.97 -17.37 0.67
CA ALA A 28 -31.83 -16.45 0.57
C ALA A 28 -32.23 -15.04 0.09
N ASP A 29 -33.35 -14.93 -0.64
CA ASP A 29 -33.82 -13.67 -1.24
C ASP A 29 -34.84 -12.93 -0.34
N ALA A 30 -35.31 -13.59 0.73
CA ALA A 30 -36.23 -13.02 1.71
C ALA A 30 -35.51 -12.48 2.96
N THR A 31 -34.31 -12.96 3.27
CA THR A 31 -33.51 -12.54 4.43
C THR A 31 -32.84 -11.17 4.25
N SER A 32 -32.75 -10.63 3.04
CA SER A 32 -32.21 -9.28 2.79
C SER A 32 -33.27 -8.18 2.86
N ARG A 33 -34.57 -8.53 2.82
CA ARG A 33 -35.66 -7.54 2.84
C ARG A 33 -35.73 -6.86 4.21
N GLY A 34 -35.38 -5.58 4.26
CA GLY A 34 -35.50 -4.72 5.44
C GLY A 34 -34.21 -4.44 6.21
N LEU A 35 -33.06 -4.97 5.76
CA LEU A 35 -31.75 -4.56 6.29
C LEU A 35 -31.23 -3.38 5.49
N THR A 36 -31.14 -2.19 6.10
CA THR A 36 -30.47 -1.04 5.45
C THR A 36 -28.95 -1.21 5.53
N PRO A 37 -28.17 -0.57 4.64
CA PRO A 37 -26.71 -0.57 4.72
C PRO A 37 -26.18 -0.15 6.10
N GLU A 38 -26.81 0.83 6.76
CA GLU A 38 -26.41 1.25 8.11
C GLU A 38 -26.74 0.20 9.17
N MET A 39 -27.87 -0.51 9.04
CA MET A 39 -28.21 -1.62 9.93
C MET A 39 -27.24 -2.79 9.75
N MET A 40 -26.79 -3.03 8.52
CA MET A 40 -25.80 -4.04 8.20
C MET A 40 -24.42 -3.64 8.75
N ALA A 41 -24.01 -2.38 8.59
CA ALA A 41 -22.77 -1.86 9.18
C ALA A 41 -22.78 -1.85 10.72
N THR A 42 -23.95 -1.62 11.32
CA THR A 42 -24.10 -1.71 12.79
C THR A 42 -24.04 -3.17 13.28
N LEU A 43 -24.49 -4.12 12.45
CA LEU A 43 -24.54 -5.54 12.79
C LEU A 43 -23.19 -6.26 12.55
N PHE A 44 -22.49 -5.92 11.46
CA PHE A 44 -21.25 -6.58 11.03
C PHE A 44 -20.00 -5.71 11.24
N GLY A 45 -20.16 -4.46 11.65
CA GLY A 45 -19.09 -3.46 11.66
C GLY A 45 -19.03 -2.67 10.34
N GLY A 46 -18.22 -1.60 10.33
CA GLY A 46 -17.84 -0.91 9.10
C GLY A 46 -16.98 -1.81 8.18
N PRO A 47 -16.56 -1.30 7.01
CA PRO A 47 -15.62 -2.03 6.15
C PRO A 47 -14.36 -2.42 6.93
N SER A 48 -13.82 -3.60 6.66
CA SER A 48 -12.54 -4.01 7.25
C SER A 48 -11.39 -3.20 6.64
N ASP A 49 -10.24 -3.16 7.32
CA ASP A 49 -9.01 -2.57 6.78
C ASP A 49 -8.67 -3.17 5.41
N ALA A 50 -8.85 -4.48 5.22
CA ALA A 50 -8.64 -5.14 3.94
C ALA A 50 -9.60 -4.65 2.84
N ASP A 51 -10.86 -4.32 3.18
CA ASP A 51 -11.82 -3.75 2.25
C ASP A 51 -11.44 -2.31 1.88
N LEU A 52 -11.01 -1.52 2.87
CA LEU A 52 -10.55 -0.14 2.67
C LEU A 52 -9.26 -0.08 1.84
N MET A 53 -8.33 -1.01 2.05
CA MET A 53 -7.11 -1.14 1.25
C MET A 53 -7.42 -1.45 -0.22
N LYS A 54 -8.36 -2.37 -0.49
CA LYS A 54 -8.80 -2.68 -1.85
C LYS A 54 -9.50 -1.50 -2.51
N ALA A 55 -10.43 -0.86 -1.79
CA ALA A 55 -11.17 0.29 -2.29
C ALA A 55 -10.23 1.46 -2.64
N SER A 56 -9.21 1.69 -1.81
CA SER A 56 -8.19 2.70 -2.10
C SER A 56 -7.42 2.36 -3.38
N MET A 57 -6.95 1.12 -3.52
CA MET A 57 -6.22 0.69 -4.73
C MET A 57 -7.08 0.72 -6.00
N GLU A 58 -8.38 0.42 -5.89
CA GLU A 58 -9.34 0.55 -6.98
C GLU A 58 -9.47 2.01 -7.42
N ALA A 59 -9.64 2.94 -6.47
CA ALA A 59 -9.71 4.38 -6.76
C ALA A 59 -8.43 4.90 -7.43
N LEU A 60 -7.25 4.45 -6.97
CA LEU A 60 -5.96 4.83 -7.56
C LEU A 60 -5.81 4.45 -9.03
N ARG A 61 -6.47 3.37 -9.46
CA ARG A 61 -6.38 2.82 -10.82
C ARG A 61 -7.57 3.18 -11.71
N SER A 62 -8.56 3.88 -11.17
CA SER A 62 -9.73 4.31 -11.95
C SER A 62 -9.43 5.57 -12.75
N ASP A 63 -9.82 5.58 -14.02
CA ASP A 63 -9.77 6.79 -14.86
C ASP A 63 -10.89 7.78 -14.53
N GLU A 64 -11.89 7.36 -13.76
CA GLU A 64 -13.03 8.20 -13.34
C GLU A 64 -12.73 9.03 -12.09
N VAL A 65 -11.64 8.70 -11.37
CA VAL A 65 -11.22 9.41 -10.16
C VAL A 65 -10.15 10.44 -10.52
N ASP A 66 -10.41 11.70 -10.20
CA ASP A 66 -9.44 12.78 -10.41
C ASP A 66 -8.21 12.65 -9.50
N LEU A 67 -7.16 13.41 -9.82
CA LEU A 67 -5.90 13.34 -9.09
C LEU A 67 -6.07 13.70 -7.60
N GLU A 68 -6.88 14.70 -7.26
CA GLU A 68 -7.08 15.13 -5.87
C GLU A 68 -7.65 13.98 -5.02
N ASN A 69 -8.70 13.33 -5.52
CA ASN A 69 -9.31 12.18 -4.86
C ASN A 69 -8.39 10.94 -4.85
N LYS A 70 -7.54 10.76 -5.87
CA LYS A 70 -6.48 9.72 -5.85
C LYS A 70 -5.46 9.98 -4.74
N LEU A 71 -5.07 11.24 -4.49
CA LEU A 71 -4.15 11.55 -3.41
C LEU A 71 -4.78 11.30 -2.03
N VAL A 72 -6.07 11.59 -1.86
CA VAL A 72 -6.81 11.20 -0.65
C VAL A 72 -6.86 9.68 -0.49
N ALA A 73 -7.09 8.93 -1.57
CA ALA A 73 -7.06 7.47 -1.53
C ALA A 73 -5.66 6.93 -1.15
N PHE A 74 -4.60 7.54 -1.65
CA PHE A 74 -3.23 7.22 -1.25
C PHE A 74 -2.98 7.50 0.23
N ASP A 75 -3.40 8.66 0.76
CA ASP A 75 -3.21 9.01 2.18
C ASP A 75 -3.95 8.00 3.08
N ASN A 76 -5.18 7.61 2.72
CA ASN A 76 -5.94 6.59 3.44
C ASN A 76 -5.24 5.21 3.38
N PHE A 77 -4.74 4.84 2.20
CA PHE A 77 -4.03 3.58 2.01
C PHE A 77 -2.74 3.54 2.82
N GLU A 78 -1.97 4.63 2.83
CA GLU A 78 -0.70 4.77 3.53
C GLU A 78 -0.88 4.62 5.04
N GLN A 79 -1.90 5.28 5.61
CA GLN A 79 -2.24 5.14 7.04
C GLN A 79 -2.57 3.68 7.43
N LEU A 80 -3.30 2.96 6.57
CA LEU A 80 -3.66 1.56 6.84
C LEU A 80 -2.41 0.67 6.88
N ILE A 81 -1.46 0.88 5.97
CA ILE A 81 -0.25 0.05 5.86
C ILE A 81 0.90 0.49 6.78
N GLU A 82 0.72 1.54 7.60
CA GLU A 82 1.59 1.79 8.76
C GLU A 82 1.57 0.61 9.74
N SER A 83 0.45 -0.12 9.80
CA SER A 83 0.36 -1.39 10.52
C SER A 83 1.07 -2.51 9.74
N ILE A 84 2.03 -3.18 10.39
CA ILE A 84 2.75 -4.32 9.82
C ILE A 84 1.80 -5.45 9.39
N ASP A 85 0.70 -5.68 10.14
CA ASP A 85 -0.29 -6.70 9.79
C ASP A 85 -1.01 -6.36 8.47
N ASN A 86 -1.39 -5.09 8.29
CA ASN A 86 -2.01 -4.62 7.05
C ASN A 86 -1.01 -4.61 5.88
N ALA A 87 0.23 -4.15 6.11
CA ALA A 87 1.29 -4.23 5.10
C ALA A 87 1.52 -5.67 4.65
N ASN A 88 1.46 -6.65 5.57
CA ASN A 88 1.59 -8.07 5.25
C ASN A 88 0.38 -8.65 4.51
N ASN A 89 -0.78 -7.99 4.58
CA ASN A 89 -1.97 -8.33 3.79
C ASN A 89 -1.88 -7.89 2.33
N LEU A 90 -0.95 -7.00 1.96
CA LEU A 90 -0.77 -6.59 0.56
C LEU A 90 -0.56 -7.77 -0.39
N GLU A 91 0.10 -8.83 0.07
CA GLU A 91 0.34 -10.04 -0.72
C GLU A 91 -0.92 -10.88 -0.94
N PRO A 92 -1.61 -11.40 0.11
CA PRO A 92 -2.83 -12.18 -0.08
C PRO A 92 -3.97 -11.38 -0.71
N LEU A 93 -3.97 -10.04 -0.61
CA LEU A 93 -4.94 -9.17 -1.27
C LEU A 93 -4.55 -8.81 -2.71
N GLY A 94 -3.37 -9.19 -3.19
CA GLY A 94 -2.90 -8.91 -4.56
C GLY A 94 -2.60 -7.43 -4.83
N LEU A 95 -2.27 -6.66 -3.79
CA LEU A 95 -2.13 -5.20 -3.87
C LEU A 95 -0.69 -4.73 -4.12
N TRP A 96 0.31 -5.61 -4.00
CA TRP A 96 1.70 -5.24 -4.28
C TRP A 96 1.95 -4.86 -5.74
N THR A 97 1.51 -5.70 -6.68
CA THR A 97 1.71 -5.46 -8.12
C THR A 97 1.13 -4.10 -8.55
N PRO A 98 -0.16 -3.79 -8.29
CA PRO A 98 -0.69 -2.49 -8.68
C PRO A 98 0.01 -1.32 -7.98
N LEU A 99 0.43 -1.48 -6.70
CA LEU A 99 1.19 -0.43 -6.01
C LEU A 99 2.55 -0.15 -6.69
N VAL A 100 3.29 -1.20 -7.07
CA VAL A 100 4.59 -1.09 -7.72
C VAL A 100 4.46 -0.51 -9.14
N GLU A 101 3.39 -0.84 -9.87
CA GLU A 101 3.10 -0.26 -11.20
C GLU A 101 2.98 1.28 -11.13
N LEU A 102 2.39 1.80 -10.05
CA LEU A 102 2.21 3.26 -9.85
C LEU A 102 3.54 4.01 -9.65
N LEU A 103 4.67 3.34 -9.40
CA LEU A 103 6.01 3.96 -9.38
C LEU A 103 6.42 4.51 -10.75
N ARG A 104 5.74 4.10 -11.83
CA ARG A 104 6.01 4.52 -13.22
C ARG A 104 4.90 5.38 -13.80
N HIS A 105 3.98 5.88 -12.96
CA HIS A 105 2.87 6.72 -13.39
C HIS A 105 3.36 8.03 -14.02
N GLU A 106 2.61 8.59 -14.97
CA GLU A 106 2.97 9.86 -15.63
C GLU A 106 2.96 11.06 -14.67
N GLU A 107 1.93 11.13 -13.82
CA GLU A 107 1.82 12.12 -12.75
C GLU A 107 2.87 11.93 -11.65
N ALA A 108 3.62 13.00 -11.38
CA ALA A 108 4.68 12.98 -10.38
C ALA A 108 4.18 12.70 -8.96
N ASP A 109 2.99 13.22 -8.61
CA ASP A 109 2.39 12.99 -7.29
C ASP A 109 1.96 11.53 -7.10
N MET A 110 1.51 10.85 -8.15
CA MET A 110 1.21 9.42 -8.10
C MET A 110 2.47 8.60 -7.82
N ARG A 111 3.58 8.89 -8.52
CA ARG A 111 4.88 8.23 -8.25
C ARG A 111 5.38 8.51 -6.84
N ARG A 112 5.29 9.77 -6.39
CA ARG A 112 5.67 10.20 -5.04
C ARG A 112 4.91 9.41 -3.96
N MET A 113 3.58 9.31 -4.08
CA MET A 113 2.75 8.62 -3.11
C MET A 113 2.94 7.09 -3.17
N ALA A 114 3.10 6.52 -4.36
CA ALA A 114 3.42 5.10 -4.51
C ALA A 114 4.73 4.74 -3.81
N ALA A 115 5.79 5.53 -4.01
CA ALA A 115 7.07 5.31 -3.33
C ALA A 115 6.96 5.51 -1.81
N TRP A 116 6.14 6.45 -1.34
CA TRP A 116 5.86 6.59 0.09
C TRP A 116 5.21 5.32 0.63
N CYS A 117 4.10 4.87 0.05
CA CYS A 117 3.40 3.66 0.47
C CYS A 117 4.29 2.41 0.46
N VAL A 118 5.11 2.24 -0.59
CA VAL A 118 6.11 1.15 -0.64
C VAL A 118 7.09 1.27 0.53
N GLY A 119 7.63 2.45 0.78
CA GLY A 119 8.57 2.69 1.87
C GLY A 119 7.96 2.45 3.25
N THR A 120 6.68 2.79 3.46
CA THR A 120 5.94 2.52 4.69
C THR A 120 5.73 1.02 4.88
N ALA A 121 5.24 0.32 3.87
CA ALA A 121 4.94 -1.12 3.95
C ALA A 121 6.18 -1.99 4.27
N VAL A 122 7.35 -1.61 3.76
CA VAL A 122 8.60 -2.39 3.94
C VAL A 122 9.41 -1.99 5.17
N GLN A 123 9.09 -0.87 5.82
CA GLN A 123 9.88 -0.37 6.94
C GLN A 123 9.85 -1.35 8.12
N ASN A 124 11.03 -1.86 8.51
CA ASN A 124 11.18 -2.86 9.57
C ASN A 124 10.28 -4.10 9.38
N ASN A 125 10.03 -4.48 8.12
CA ASN A 125 9.16 -5.59 7.76
C ASN A 125 9.82 -6.49 6.71
N GLU A 126 10.58 -7.50 7.18
CA GLU A 126 11.33 -8.42 6.31
C GLU A 126 10.45 -9.13 5.26
N LYS A 127 9.21 -9.48 5.59
CA LYS A 127 8.29 -10.14 4.65
C LYS A 127 7.94 -9.21 3.47
N ALA A 128 7.68 -7.94 3.76
CA ALA A 128 7.41 -6.94 2.74
C ALA A 128 8.68 -6.55 1.96
N GLN A 129 9.83 -6.46 2.63
CA GLN A 129 11.13 -6.25 1.98
C GLN A 129 11.44 -7.37 0.97
N ASP A 130 11.27 -8.64 1.38
CA ASP A 130 11.43 -9.81 0.50
C ASP A 130 10.52 -9.72 -0.72
N LYS A 131 9.24 -9.36 -0.50
CA LYS A 131 8.28 -9.20 -1.60
C LYS A 131 8.71 -8.13 -2.60
N LEU A 132 9.27 -7.02 -2.13
CA LEU A 132 9.77 -5.95 -2.98
C LEU A 132 10.97 -6.41 -3.85
N VAL A 133 11.84 -7.27 -3.31
CA VAL A 133 12.94 -7.90 -4.07
C VAL A 133 12.37 -8.84 -5.14
N VAL A 134 11.44 -9.73 -4.77
CA VAL A 134 10.81 -10.70 -5.69
C VAL A 134 10.12 -10.01 -6.87
N LEU A 135 9.48 -8.86 -6.63
CA LEU A 135 8.81 -8.06 -7.66
C LEU A 135 9.77 -7.22 -8.51
N ASN A 136 11.07 -7.26 -8.23
CA ASN A 136 12.09 -6.49 -8.93
C ASN A 136 11.76 -4.98 -8.99
N ALA A 137 11.28 -4.42 -7.88
CA ALA A 137 10.88 -3.02 -7.80
C ALA A 137 12.05 -2.08 -7.45
N LEU A 138 13.09 -2.60 -6.80
CA LEU A 138 14.28 -1.83 -6.37
C LEU A 138 14.98 -1.08 -7.51
N PRO A 139 15.20 -1.64 -8.72
CA PRO A 139 15.79 -0.89 -9.83
C PRO A 139 14.95 0.33 -10.23
N THR A 140 13.62 0.20 -10.17
CA THR A 140 12.69 1.32 -10.47
C THR A 140 12.87 2.44 -9.44
N LEU A 141 12.96 2.10 -8.15
CA LEU A 141 13.19 3.09 -7.09
C LEU A 141 14.56 3.76 -7.20
N VAL A 142 15.61 3.02 -7.58
CA VAL A 142 16.94 3.60 -7.82
C VAL A 142 16.90 4.58 -8.99
N ALA A 143 16.29 4.20 -10.12
CA ALA A 143 16.12 5.09 -11.27
C ALA A 143 15.31 6.33 -10.90
N MET A 144 14.22 6.17 -10.13
CA MET A 144 13.40 7.27 -9.65
C MET A 144 14.20 8.20 -8.74
N SER A 145 15.03 7.66 -7.83
CA SER A 145 15.85 8.46 -6.90
C SER A 145 16.91 9.34 -7.59
N THR A 146 17.34 8.96 -8.80
CA THR A 146 18.44 9.61 -9.54
C THR A 146 17.95 10.46 -10.71
N SER A 147 16.84 10.07 -11.34
CA SER A 147 16.42 10.59 -12.65
C SER A 147 15.01 11.17 -12.67
N ASP A 148 14.21 11.03 -11.60
CA ASP A 148 12.86 11.60 -11.60
C ASP A 148 12.92 13.15 -11.64
N PRO A 149 12.22 13.80 -12.58
CA PRO A 149 12.22 15.26 -12.70
C PRO A 149 11.65 15.95 -11.46
N ASN A 150 10.76 15.28 -10.71
CA ASN A 150 10.14 15.84 -9.53
C ASN A 150 10.99 15.56 -8.27
N PRO A 151 11.49 16.60 -7.57
CA PRO A 151 12.31 16.42 -6.37
C PRO A 151 11.60 15.73 -5.20
N ALA A 152 10.29 15.89 -5.06
CA ALA A 152 9.53 15.24 -4.00
C ALA A 152 9.38 13.74 -4.27
N ALA A 153 9.18 13.34 -5.52
CA ALA A 153 9.19 11.92 -5.93
C ALA A 153 10.57 11.28 -5.65
N ARG A 154 11.68 11.94 -6.01
CA ARG A 154 13.03 11.46 -5.68
C ARG A 154 13.23 11.24 -4.18
N LYS A 155 12.83 12.21 -3.35
CA LYS A 155 12.95 12.09 -1.89
C LYS A 155 12.18 10.88 -1.35
N LYS A 156 10.97 10.62 -1.85
CA LYS A 156 10.19 9.43 -1.45
C LYS A 156 10.76 8.13 -2.01
N ALA A 157 11.39 8.14 -3.18
CA ALA A 157 12.15 6.99 -3.68
C ALA A 157 13.31 6.64 -2.73
N VAL A 158 14.08 7.63 -2.28
CA VAL A 158 15.18 7.39 -1.32
C VAL A 158 14.65 6.92 0.04
N TYR A 159 13.52 7.46 0.50
CA TYR A 159 12.86 6.94 1.70
C TYR A 159 12.51 5.45 1.55
N ALA A 160 11.90 5.07 0.43
CA ALA A 160 11.56 3.67 0.15
C ALA A 160 12.79 2.76 0.10
N LEU A 161 13.86 3.19 -0.58
CA LEU A 161 15.13 2.47 -0.62
C LEU A 161 15.74 2.30 0.78
N SER A 162 15.76 3.37 1.58
CA SER A 162 16.23 3.32 2.97
C SER A 162 15.43 2.32 3.80
N SER A 163 14.09 2.34 3.72
CA SER A 163 13.24 1.36 4.41
C SER A 163 13.47 -0.07 3.90
N ALA A 164 13.73 -0.25 2.61
CA ALA A 164 13.89 -1.57 2.00
C ALA A 164 15.20 -2.25 2.38
N VAL A 165 16.30 -1.50 2.52
CA VAL A 165 17.64 -2.09 2.71
C VAL A 165 18.09 -2.19 4.16
N ARG A 166 17.57 -1.36 5.08
CA ARG A 166 18.02 -1.38 6.49
C ARG A 166 17.73 -2.72 7.13
N ASN A 167 18.77 -3.30 7.72
CA ASN A 167 18.75 -4.62 8.36
C ASN A 167 18.30 -5.76 7.43
N TYR A 168 18.31 -5.57 6.11
CA TYR A 168 17.87 -6.58 5.15
C TYR A 168 18.83 -6.68 3.95
N GLN A 169 19.77 -7.62 4.10
CA GLN A 169 20.88 -7.80 3.14
C GLN A 169 20.43 -8.11 1.70
N PRO A 170 19.39 -8.92 1.43
CA PRO A 170 18.99 -9.21 0.05
C PRO A 170 18.61 -7.96 -0.75
N ALA A 171 17.93 -6.99 -0.12
CA ALA A 171 17.62 -5.73 -0.78
C ALA A 171 18.86 -4.84 -0.94
N MET A 172 19.76 -4.80 0.04
CA MET A 172 21.03 -4.06 -0.07
C MET A 172 21.88 -4.59 -1.24
N ASP A 173 22.03 -5.92 -1.32
CA ASP A 173 22.75 -6.59 -2.40
C ASP A 173 22.12 -6.28 -3.77
N GLU A 174 20.79 -6.19 -3.85
CA GLU A 174 20.12 -5.83 -5.10
C GLU A 174 20.30 -4.35 -5.45
N VAL A 175 20.05 -3.42 -4.50
CA VAL A 175 20.19 -1.98 -4.73
C VAL A 175 21.59 -1.61 -5.21
N THR A 176 22.63 -2.18 -4.60
CA THR A 176 24.04 -1.88 -4.95
C THR A 176 24.40 -2.23 -6.39
N LYS A 177 23.72 -3.21 -7.03
CA LYS A 177 23.91 -3.55 -8.45
C LYS A 177 23.41 -2.45 -9.39
N HIS A 178 22.40 -1.68 -8.96
CA HIS A 178 21.73 -0.68 -9.79
C HIS A 178 22.17 0.76 -9.50
N LEU A 179 22.97 0.99 -8.45
CA LEU A 179 23.50 2.31 -8.15
C LEU A 179 24.36 2.85 -9.31
N PRO A 180 24.29 4.15 -9.64
CA PRO A 180 25.04 4.74 -10.75
C PRO A 180 26.54 4.79 -10.47
N GLU A 181 27.33 5.22 -11.47
CA GLU A 181 28.78 5.35 -11.31
C GLU A 181 29.13 6.34 -10.19
N GLY A 182 30.24 6.06 -9.51
CA GLY A 182 30.69 6.83 -8.34
C GLY A 182 30.06 6.41 -7.02
N TYR A 183 29.07 5.51 -6.98
CA TYR A 183 28.61 4.86 -5.75
C TYR A 183 29.46 3.61 -5.45
N PRO A 184 29.50 3.12 -4.20
CA PRO A 184 30.18 1.87 -3.89
C PRO A 184 29.58 0.74 -4.73
N ARG A 185 30.40 0.16 -5.63
CA ARG A 185 30.01 -0.95 -6.51
C ARG A 185 30.93 -2.13 -6.25
N GLY A 186 30.37 -3.32 -6.07
CA GLY A 186 31.11 -4.57 -6.00
C GLY A 186 31.75 -4.91 -4.65
N GLU A 187 31.75 -3.99 -3.67
CA GLU A 187 32.03 -4.29 -2.27
C GLU A 187 30.72 -4.65 -1.55
N LYS A 188 30.76 -5.70 -0.72
CA LYS A 188 29.60 -6.10 0.07
C LYS A 188 29.34 -5.06 1.15
N ILE A 189 28.22 -4.35 1.03
CA ILE A 189 27.78 -3.36 2.03
C ILE A 189 26.91 -4.09 3.04
N ASP A 190 27.28 -4.03 4.31
CA ASP A 190 26.48 -4.63 5.38
C ASP A 190 25.20 -3.81 5.60
N ALA A 191 24.04 -4.44 5.42
CA ALA A 191 22.74 -3.81 5.64
C ALA A 191 22.48 -3.42 7.11
N ALA A 192 23.24 -3.97 8.06
CA ALA A 192 23.20 -3.61 9.48
C ALA A 192 24.15 -2.46 9.85
N ASP A 193 25.09 -2.09 8.97
CA ASP A 193 25.94 -0.91 9.16
C ASP A 193 25.17 0.35 8.76
N MET A 194 24.56 1.00 9.76
CA MET A 194 23.74 2.19 9.52
C MET A 194 24.54 3.37 8.96
N ASP A 195 25.83 3.51 9.30
CA ASP A 195 26.67 4.58 8.77
C ASP A 195 26.91 4.37 7.27
N ALA A 196 27.17 3.13 6.86
CA ALA A 196 27.31 2.78 5.44
C ALA A 196 26.00 2.96 4.67
N VAL A 197 24.86 2.52 5.23
CA VAL A 197 23.53 2.72 4.64
C VAL A 197 23.23 4.22 4.49
N ASP A 198 23.44 5.00 5.54
CA ASP A 198 23.18 6.45 5.56
C ASP A 198 24.05 7.18 4.54
N GLY A 199 25.33 6.82 4.42
CA GLY A 199 26.22 7.38 3.40
C GLY A 199 25.70 7.19 1.97
N ILE A 200 25.11 6.04 1.65
CA ILE A 200 24.47 5.80 0.35
C ILE A 200 23.20 6.66 0.20
N MET A 201 22.32 6.65 1.21
CA MET A 201 21.05 7.37 1.15
C MET A 201 21.25 8.88 1.05
N ASP A 202 22.20 9.45 1.78
CA ASP A 202 22.55 10.87 1.69
C ASP A 202 23.13 11.22 0.33
N LYS A 203 23.98 10.35 -0.23
CA LYS A 203 24.50 10.54 -1.57
C LYS A 203 23.39 10.46 -2.63
N LEU A 204 22.40 9.58 -2.47
CA LEU A 204 21.21 9.55 -3.33
C LEU A 204 20.35 10.81 -3.18
N ARG A 205 20.13 11.32 -1.97
CA ARG A 205 19.40 12.59 -1.74
C ARG A 205 20.08 13.78 -2.40
N ALA A 206 21.42 13.77 -2.42
CA ALA A 206 22.24 14.81 -3.03
C ALA A 206 22.56 14.55 -4.52
N HIS A 207 21.98 13.51 -5.14
CA HIS A 207 22.30 13.17 -6.52
C HIS A 207 21.96 14.33 -7.47
N PRO A 208 22.92 14.77 -8.31
CA PRO A 208 22.67 15.83 -9.26
C PRO A 208 21.69 15.34 -10.32
N VAL A 209 20.67 16.14 -10.60
CA VAL A 209 19.77 15.88 -11.74
C VAL A 209 20.27 16.74 -12.88
N GLU A 210 20.65 16.10 -13.99
CA GLU A 210 20.96 16.83 -15.21
C GLU A 210 19.72 17.67 -15.57
N SER A 211 19.90 18.99 -15.61
CA SER A 211 18.86 19.88 -16.08
C SER A 211 18.70 19.58 -17.57
N SER A 212 17.59 18.97 -17.96
CA SER A 212 17.27 18.78 -19.37
C SER A 212 17.39 20.14 -20.08
N ALA A 213 18.36 20.25 -20.98
CA ALA A 213 18.57 21.41 -21.84
C ALA A 213 17.48 21.52 -22.89
#